data_AF-A0A6J7HJY0-F1
#
_entry.id   AF-A0A6J7HJY0-F1
#
_cell.length_a   1.000
_cell.length_b   1.000
_cell.length_c   1.000
_cell.angle_alpha   90.00
_cell.angle_beta   90.00
_cell.angle_gamma   90.00
#
_symmetry.space_group_name_H-M   'P 1'
#
loop_
_entity.id
_entity.type
_entity.pdbx_description
1 polymer ?
#
loop_
_entity_poly.entity_id
_entity_poly.type
_entity_poly.pdbx_seq_one_letter_code
_entity_poly.pdbx_strand_id
1 'polypeptide(L)'
;MASTERIRLAQEIHDGIAQDLIGIGYSLDLMLAAPEISAQTRITIRTLRFEVTDLIDKVRREMYQLRSPLGSTLSQELTSLAENICGDTALTLEIDQSNGEFPTDTEYEITRIASELLQNVSRHSKATAVVVQYYEREEMTSLVVSDNGVGVEDPEILRRGLAGVKERSANIGAAFTISSSTQGTRAELCIPAACKKS
;
A
#
# COMPACT_ATOMS: atom_id res chain seq x y z
N MET A 1 -0.49 -4.29 28.81
CA MET A 1 -1.97 -4.27 28.88
C MET A 1 -2.59 -3.17 28.01
N ALA A 2 -2.10 -1.91 28.05
CA ALA A 2 -2.62 -0.82 27.19
C ALA A 2 -2.36 -0.94 25.66
N SER A 3 -1.55 -1.91 25.21
CA SER A 3 -1.24 -2.16 23.79
C SER A 3 -2.25 -3.16 23.17
N THR A 4 -2.66 -4.19 23.91
CA THR A 4 -3.59 -5.23 23.42
C THR A 4 -5.00 -4.67 23.19
N GLU A 5 -5.45 -3.78 24.08
CA GLU A 5 -6.77 -3.15 23.98
C GLU A 5 -6.85 -2.14 22.82
N ARG A 6 -5.75 -1.43 22.53
CA ARG A 6 -5.64 -0.55 21.35
C ARG A 6 -5.63 -1.33 20.03
N ILE A 7 -4.86 -2.42 19.97
CA ILE A 7 -4.81 -3.30 18.79
C ILE A 7 -6.18 -3.93 18.55
N ARG A 8 -6.87 -4.38 19.61
CA ARG A 8 -8.22 -4.91 19.52
C ARG A 8 -9.24 -3.87 19.05
N LEU A 9 -9.18 -2.64 19.57
CA LEU A 9 -10.05 -1.55 19.13
C LEU A 9 -9.82 -1.22 17.64
N ALA A 10 -8.57 -1.20 17.19
CA ALA A 10 -8.23 -1.00 15.78
C ALA A 10 -8.78 -2.13 14.89
N GLN A 11 -8.74 -3.38 15.37
CA GLN A 11 -9.34 -4.54 14.68
C GLN A 11 -10.87 -4.46 14.64
N GLU A 12 -11.54 -4.11 15.74
CA GLU A 12 -13.01 -3.97 15.78
C GLU A 12 -13.50 -2.81 14.87
N ILE A 13 -12.75 -1.71 14.81
CA ILE A 13 -13.01 -0.60 13.86
C ILE A 13 -12.81 -1.05 12.40
N HIS A 14 -11.78 -1.87 12.14
CA HIS A 14 -11.53 -2.42 10.80
C HIS A 14 -12.68 -3.30 10.32
N ASP A 15 -13.02 -4.29 11.15
CA ASP A 15 -13.93 -5.36 10.77
C ASP A 15 -15.37 -4.85 10.66
N GLY A 16 -15.73 -3.79 11.40
CA GLY A 16 -17.02 -3.11 11.26
C GLY A 16 -17.00 -1.95 10.28
N ILE A 17 -16.44 -0.81 10.70
CA ILE A 17 -16.64 0.49 10.06
C ILE A 17 -16.03 0.52 8.65
N ALA A 18 -14.81 -0.01 8.48
CA ALA A 18 -14.18 0.01 7.17
C ALA A 18 -14.90 -0.92 6.17
N GLN A 19 -15.38 -2.08 6.62
CA GLN A 19 -16.16 -3.00 5.78
C GLN A 19 -17.53 -2.42 5.41
N ASP A 20 -18.22 -1.78 6.35
CA ASP A 20 -19.50 -1.11 6.10
C ASP A 20 -19.35 0.00 5.04
N LEU A 21 -18.31 0.82 5.15
CA LEU A 21 -18.02 1.87 4.16
C LEU A 21 -17.70 1.29 2.77
N ILE A 22 -16.97 0.17 2.71
CA ILE A 22 -16.75 -0.55 1.44
C ILE A 22 -18.07 -1.03 0.84
N GLY A 23 -18.97 -1.58 1.67
CA GLY A 23 -20.31 -2.00 1.24
C GLY A 23 -21.17 -0.85 0.71
N ILE A 24 -21.10 0.32 1.36
CA ILE A 24 -21.75 1.55 0.86
C ILE A 24 -21.14 1.96 -0.48
N GLY A 25 -19.81 1.97 -0.59
CA GLY A 25 -19.11 2.28 -1.84
C GLY A 25 -19.54 1.38 -3.00
N TYR A 26 -19.64 0.07 -2.75
CA TYR A 26 -20.13 -0.89 -3.74
C TYR A 26 -21.59 -0.64 -4.13
N SER A 27 -22.44 -0.30 -3.17
CA SER A 27 -23.84 0.06 -3.44
C SER A 27 -23.95 1.30 -4.34
N LEU A 28 -23.10 2.30 -4.12
CA LEU A 28 -23.01 3.50 -4.97
C LEU A 28 -22.51 3.14 -6.38
N ASP A 29 -21.53 2.24 -6.51
CA ASP A 29 -21.02 1.78 -7.79
C ASP A 29 -22.11 1.04 -8.60
N LEU A 30 -22.93 0.21 -7.94
CA LEU A 30 -24.10 -0.43 -8.56
C LEU A 30 -25.13 0.59 -9.04
N MET A 31 -25.39 1.63 -8.25
CA MET A 31 -26.29 2.72 -8.67
C MET A 31 -25.73 3.48 -9.88
N LEU A 32 -24.41 3.70 -9.96
CA LEU A 32 -23.77 4.33 -11.13
C LEU A 32 -23.84 3.46 -12.39
N ALA A 33 -23.80 2.14 -12.24
CA ALA A 33 -23.92 1.19 -13.35
C ALA A 33 -25.35 1.12 -13.92
N ALA A 34 -26.36 1.60 -13.18
CA ALA A 34 -27.74 1.60 -13.65
C ALA A 34 -27.91 2.51 -14.90
N PRO A 35 -28.55 2.02 -15.97
CA PRO A 35 -28.69 2.78 -17.22
C PRO A 35 -29.66 3.96 -17.11
N GLU A 36 -30.68 3.87 -16.24
CA GLU A 36 -31.82 4.80 -16.18
C GLU A 36 -31.64 5.99 -15.22
N ILE A 37 -30.43 6.27 -14.72
CA ILE A 37 -30.20 7.40 -13.80
C ILE A 37 -29.99 8.72 -14.53
N SER A 38 -30.61 9.79 -14.03
CA SER A 38 -30.42 11.14 -14.56
C SER A 38 -28.97 11.61 -14.43
N ALA A 39 -28.53 12.53 -15.32
CA ALA A 39 -27.18 13.10 -15.25
C ALA A 39 -26.90 13.78 -13.90
N GLN A 40 -27.89 14.47 -13.33
CA GLN A 40 -27.75 15.13 -12.03
C GLN A 40 -27.57 14.12 -10.90
N THR A 41 -28.40 13.07 -10.87
CA THR A 41 -28.29 11.98 -9.89
C THR A 41 -26.93 11.29 -10.00
N ARG A 42 -26.44 11.07 -11.22
CA ARG A 42 -25.12 10.48 -11.47
C ARG A 42 -23.98 11.33 -10.91
N ILE A 43 -24.06 12.66 -11.00
CA ILE A 43 -23.08 13.56 -10.40
C ILE A 43 -23.11 13.43 -8.88
N THR A 44 -24.29 13.47 -8.26
CA THR A 44 -24.45 13.33 -6.80
C THR A 44 -23.90 12.00 -6.28
N ILE A 45 -24.21 10.88 -6.96
CA ILE A 45 -23.70 9.57 -6.56
C ILE A 45 -22.17 9.52 -6.67
N ARG A 46 -21.58 10.14 -7.71
CA ARG A 46 -20.11 10.25 -7.82
C ARG A 46 -19.52 11.04 -6.66
N THR A 47 -20.11 12.17 -6.28
CA THR A 47 -19.65 12.95 -5.13
C THR A 47 -19.67 12.11 -3.85
N LEU A 48 -20.79 11.45 -3.56
CA LEU A 48 -20.89 10.55 -2.40
C LEU A 48 -19.87 9.41 -2.45
N ARG A 49 -19.59 8.89 -3.65
CA ARG A 49 -18.59 7.83 -3.84
C ARG A 49 -17.18 8.32 -3.50
N PHE A 50 -16.83 9.55 -3.87
CA PHE A 50 -15.57 10.18 -3.48
C PHE A 50 -15.51 10.37 -1.96
N GLU A 51 -16.56 10.92 -1.34
CA GLU A 51 -16.61 11.11 0.12
C GLU A 51 -16.46 9.80 0.90
N VAL A 52 -17.11 8.72 0.45
CA VAL A 52 -16.96 7.39 1.06
C VAL A 52 -15.53 6.87 0.90
N THR A 53 -14.89 7.12 -0.23
CA THR A 53 -13.49 6.74 -0.46
C THR A 53 -12.55 7.48 0.50
N ASP A 54 -12.73 8.79 0.65
CA ASP A 54 -11.97 9.61 1.60
C ASP A 54 -12.14 9.14 3.05
N LEU A 55 -13.36 8.75 3.42
CA LEU A 55 -13.66 8.20 4.75
C LEU A 55 -12.98 6.85 4.98
N ILE A 56 -13.00 5.96 3.99
CA ILE A 56 -12.30 4.66 4.07
C ILE A 56 -10.80 4.90 4.31
N ASP A 57 -10.20 5.82 3.55
CA ASP A 57 -8.77 6.11 3.69
C ASP A 57 -8.46 6.77 5.03
N LYS A 58 -9.34 7.64 5.54
CA LYS A 58 -9.19 8.22 6.87
C LYS A 58 -9.25 7.15 7.97
N VAL A 59 -10.23 6.26 7.92
CA VAL A 59 -10.34 5.15 8.88
C VAL A 59 -9.08 4.28 8.85
N ARG A 60 -8.58 3.94 7.65
CA ARG A 60 -7.37 3.13 7.52
C ARG A 60 -6.11 3.82 8.05
N ARG A 61 -5.98 5.14 7.89
CA ARG A 61 -4.88 5.93 8.49
C ARG A 61 -4.94 5.92 10.01
N GLU A 62 -6.11 6.18 10.58
CA GLU A 62 -6.31 6.14 12.05
C GLU A 62 -6.01 4.74 12.60
N MET A 63 -6.47 3.69 11.91
CA MET A 63 -6.13 2.33 12.29
C MET A 63 -4.64 2.03 12.21
N TYR A 64 -3.93 2.55 11.20
CA TYR A 64 -2.49 2.37 11.10
C TYR A 64 -1.79 3.02 12.29
N GLN A 65 -2.18 4.24 12.66
CA GLN A 65 -1.68 4.92 13.87
C GLN A 65 -1.98 4.13 15.15
N LEU A 66 -3.15 3.47 15.24
CA LEU A 66 -3.54 2.67 16.40
C LEU A 66 -2.86 1.29 16.45
N ARG A 67 -2.55 0.70 15.29
CA ARG A 67 -1.97 -0.65 15.18
C ARG A 67 -0.45 -0.63 15.25
N SER A 68 0.20 0.41 14.73
CA SER A 68 1.65 0.59 14.87
C SER A 68 1.97 0.57 16.36
N PRO A 69 2.70 -0.46 16.87
CA PRO A 69 3.18 -0.45 18.24
C PRO A 69 3.79 0.91 18.54
N LEU A 70 3.49 1.52 19.69
CA LEU A 70 4.21 2.71 20.14
C LEU A 70 5.72 2.41 20.08
N GLY A 71 6.40 2.92 19.05
CA GLY A 71 7.82 2.72 18.80
C GLY A 71 8.24 1.66 17.77
N SER A 72 7.35 1.11 16.92
CA SER A 72 7.83 0.31 15.78
C SER A 72 8.34 1.19 14.65
N THR A 73 9.51 0.86 14.11
CA THR A 73 10.08 1.59 12.97
C THR A 73 9.48 1.11 11.65
N LEU A 74 9.48 1.96 10.62
CA LEU A 74 9.09 1.57 9.26
C LEU A 74 9.84 0.30 8.79
N SER A 75 11.13 0.18 9.11
CA SER A 75 11.94 -1.00 8.84
C SER A 75 11.38 -2.29 9.45
N GLN A 76 10.90 -2.23 10.70
CA GLN A 76 10.26 -3.37 11.37
C GLN A 76 8.91 -3.72 10.74
N GLU A 77 8.14 -2.72 10.33
CA GLU A 77 6.86 -2.94 9.66
C GLU A 77 7.05 -3.57 8.28
N LEU A 78 8.01 -3.09 7.49
CA LEU A 78 8.37 -3.68 6.19
C LEU A 78 8.85 -5.13 6.32
N THR A 79 9.68 -5.41 7.32
CA THR A 79 10.14 -6.77 7.66
C THR A 79 8.94 -7.67 7.97
N SER A 80 8.10 -7.26 8.91
CA SER A 80 6.92 -8.02 9.33
C SER A 80 5.96 -8.25 8.15
N LEU A 81 5.79 -7.24 7.30
CA LEU A 81 4.90 -7.31 6.16
C LEU A 81 5.40 -8.31 5.11
N ALA A 82 6.70 -8.28 4.81
CA ALA A 82 7.31 -9.23 3.89
C ALA A 82 7.24 -10.67 4.41
N GLU A 83 7.53 -10.90 5.69
CA GLU A 83 7.40 -12.22 6.32
C GLU A 83 5.96 -12.74 6.30
N ASN A 84 4.97 -11.89 6.59
CA ASN A 84 3.56 -12.30 6.61
C ASN A 84 3.00 -12.64 5.23
N ILE A 85 3.45 -11.98 4.16
CA ILE A 85 2.90 -12.15 2.81
C ILE A 85 3.69 -13.18 1.99
N CYS A 86 5.01 -13.23 2.20
CA CYS A 86 5.94 -14.02 1.39
C CYS A 86 6.73 -15.06 2.20
N GLY A 87 6.37 -15.33 3.47
CA GLY A 87 7.11 -16.26 4.33
C GLY A 87 7.21 -17.70 3.82
N ASP A 88 6.28 -18.13 2.96
CA ASP A 88 6.32 -19.44 2.30
C ASP A 88 7.25 -19.48 1.06
N THR A 89 7.81 -18.34 0.67
CA THR A 89 8.74 -18.18 -0.46
C THR A 89 10.16 -17.90 0.06
N ALA A 90 11.21 -18.20 -0.71
CA ALA A 90 12.58 -17.88 -0.28
C ALA A 90 12.78 -16.35 -0.20
N LEU A 91 12.63 -15.80 1.00
CA LEU A 91 12.63 -14.37 1.27
C LEU A 91 14.03 -13.89 1.71
N THR A 92 14.57 -12.90 1.01
CA THR A 92 15.78 -12.17 1.40
C THR A 92 15.41 -10.74 1.79
N LEU A 93 15.79 -10.32 2.99
CA LEU A 93 15.52 -8.99 3.52
C LEU A 93 16.84 -8.24 3.72
N GLU A 94 16.98 -7.11 3.03
CA GLU A 94 18.10 -6.19 3.14
C GLU A 94 17.56 -4.81 3.54
N ILE A 95 17.14 -4.71 4.80
CA ILE A 95 16.44 -3.54 5.34
C ILE A 95 17.35 -2.82 6.33
N ASP A 96 17.76 -1.60 5.98
CA ASP A 96 18.46 -0.71 6.89
C ASP A 96 17.60 -0.44 8.14
N GLN A 97 18.20 -0.58 9.31
CA GLN A 97 17.55 -0.33 10.60
C GLN A 97 17.62 1.15 11.00
N SER A 98 17.66 2.05 10.02
CA SER A 98 17.67 3.49 10.25
C SER A 98 16.34 3.95 10.82
N ASN A 99 16.40 4.89 11.77
CA ASN A 99 15.23 5.56 12.32
C ASN A 99 14.85 6.79 11.50
N GLY A 100 14.95 6.74 10.17
CA GLY A 100 14.53 7.86 9.33
C GLY A 100 13.05 8.12 9.56
N GLU A 101 12.73 9.17 10.31
CA GLU A 101 11.35 9.46 10.63
C GLU A 101 10.69 10.14 9.44
N PHE A 102 9.95 9.38 8.66
CA PHE A 102 8.97 9.95 7.76
C PHE A 102 7.77 10.46 8.56
N PRO A 103 7.03 11.47 8.06
CA PRO A 103 5.70 11.76 8.59
C PRO A 103 4.86 10.48 8.57
N THR A 104 3.99 10.28 9.56
CA THR A 104 3.19 9.06 9.69
C THR A 104 2.33 8.78 8.46
N ASP A 105 1.86 9.82 7.77
CA ASP A 105 1.14 9.67 6.51
C ASP A 105 2.04 9.13 5.38
N THR A 106 3.32 9.51 5.36
CA THR A 106 4.30 8.98 4.40
C THR A 106 4.68 7.54 4.74
N GLU A 107 4.89 7.21 6.01
CA GLU A 107 5.12 5.82 6.46
C GLU A 107 3.94 4.90 6.09
N TYR A 108 2.71 5.41 6.26
CA TYR A 108 1.50 4.73 5.84
C TYR A 108 1.49 4.47 4.33
N GLU A 109 1.77 5.47 3.50
CA GLU A 109 1.79 5.27 2.05
C GLU A 109 2.91 4.32 1.61
N ILE A 110 4.09 4.37 2.21
CA ILE A 110 5.19 3.44 1.95
C ILE A 110 4.78 2.01 2.29
N THR A 111 4.18 1.77 3.46
CA THR A 111 3.73 0.43 3.85
C THR A 111 2.60 -0.09 2.98
N ARG A 112 1.69 0.78 2.51
CA ARG A 112 0.66 0.41 1.52
C ARG A 112 1.26 0.02 0.18
N ILE A 113 2.24 0.78 -0.32
CA ILE A 113 2.95 0.46 -1.56
C ILE A 113 3.67 -0.88 -1.41
N ALA A 114 4.45 -1.08 -0.34
CA ALA A 114 5.13 -2.35 -0.07
C ALA A 114 4.16 -3.52 -0.04
N SER A 115 3.00 -3.35 0.60
CA SER A 115 1.95 -4.36 0.66
C SER A 115 1.38 -4.72 -0.70
N GLU A 116 1.07 -3.74 -1.54
CA GLU A 116 0.55 -3.98 -2.88
C GLU A 116 1.58 -4.71 -3.74
N LEU A 117 2.85 -4.31 -3.69
CA LEU A 117 3.93 -4.97 -4.40
C LEU A 117 4.11 -6.43 -3.95
N LEU A 118 4.17 -6.70 -2.64
CA LEU A 118 4.34 -8.05 -2.11
C LEU A 118 3.12 -8.94 -2.37
N GLN A 119 1.91 -8.38 -2.33
CA GLN A 119 0.70 -9.12 -2.73
C GLN A 119 0.72 -9.46 -4.22
N ASN A 120 1.20 -8.55 -5.08
CA ASN A 120 1.35 -8.82 -6.50
C ASN A 120 2.34 -9.95 -6.75
N VAL A 121 3.47 -9.96 -6.04
CA VAL A 121 4.41 -11.09 -6.07
C VAL A 121 3.72 -12.39 -5.66
N SER A 122 3.12 -12.42 -4.46
CA SER A 122 2.45 -13.61 -3.90
C SER A 122 1.33 -14.18 -4.81
N ARG A 123 0.53 -13.30 -5.43
CA ARG A 123 -0.63 -13.72 -6.23
C ARG A 123 -0.34 -13.99 -7.70
N HIS A 124 0.66 -13.31 -8.28
CA HIS A 124 0.82 -13.28 -9.74
C HIS A 124 2.17 -13.80 -10.25
N SER A 125 3.25 -13.67 -9.46
CA SER A 125 4.60 -13.96 -9.98
C SER A 125 4.91 -15.45 -10.11
N LYS A 126 4.34 -16.33 -9.27
CA LYS A 126 4.82 -17.71 -9.09
C LYS A 126 6.33 -17.78 -8.78
N ALA A 127 6.88 -16.73 -8.19
CA ALA A 127 8.30 -16.65 -7.83
C ALA A 127 8.66 -17.70 -6.78
N THR A 128 9.91 -18.16 -6.83
CA THR A 128 10.48 -19.02 -5.79
C THR A 128 11.34 -18.24 -4.81
N ALA A 129 11.74 -17.03 -5.19
CA ALA A 129 12.55 -16.13 -4.37
C ALA A 129 12.07 -14.68 -4.51
N VAL A 130 12.09 -13.97 -3.38
CA VAL A 130 11.72 -12.56 -3.26
C VAL A 130 12.82 -11.83 -2.50
N VAL A 131 13.21 -10.66 -2.99
CA VAL A 131 14.18 -9.78 -2.32
C VAL A 131 13.49 -8.46 -2.03
N VAL A 132 13.50 -8.06 -0.76
CA VAL A 132 13.04 -6.74 -0.30
C VAL A 132 14.24 -5.98 0.22
N GLN A 133 14.51 -4.83 -0.38
CA GLN A 133 15.61 -3.96 0.02
C GLN A 133 15.04 -2.61 0.44
N TYR A 134 15.49 -2.10 1.57
CA TYR A 134 15.14 -0.77 2.05
C TYR A 134 16.41 -0.09 2.52
N TYR A 135 16.78 1.00 1.85
CA TYR A 135 17.99 1.74 2.15
C TYR A 135 17.70 3.21 2.34
N GLU A 136 18.36 3.80 3.34
CA GLU A 136 18.34 5.23 3.56
C GLU A 136 19.70 5.84 3.26
N ARG A 137 19.71 6.85 2.39
CA ARG A 137 20.88 7.69 2.10
C ARG A 137 20.57 9.14 2.44
N GLU A 138 21.61 9.97 2.44
CA GLU A 138 21.50 11.40 2.79
C GLU A 138 20.48 12.16 1.92
N GLU A 139 20.41 11.86 0.62
CA GLU A 139 19.55 12.58 -0.33
C GLU A 139 18.26 11.84 -0.68
N MET A 140 18.20 10.53 -0.45
CA MET A 140 17.07 9.69 -0.86
C MET A 140 16.94 8.42 -0.03
N THR A 141 15.71 7.96 0.12
CA THR A 141 15.36 6.62 0.60
C THR A 141 14.88 5.77 -0.57
N SER A 142 15.33 4.52 -0.66
CA SER A 142 14.91 3.57 -1.69
C SER A 142 14.26 2.34 -1.07
N LEU A 143 13.08 1.98 -1.57
CA LEU A 143 12.43 0.69 -1.32
C LEU A 143 12.37 -0.08 -2.64
N VAL A 144 12.96 -1.27 -2.65
CA VAL A 144 12.98 -2.17 -3.81
C VAL A 144 12.31 -3.49 -3.43
N VAL A 145 11.38 -3.94 -4.26
CA VAL A 145 10.81 -5.29 -4.20
C VAL A 145 11.11 -5.97 -5.52
N SER A 146 11.78 -7.12 -5.46
CA SER A 146 12.09 -7.90 -6.65
C SER A 146 11.79 -9.38 -6.46
N ASP A 147 11.41 -10.05 -7.54
CA ASP A 147 11.10 -11.46 -7.57
C ASP A 147 11.68 -12.12 -8.82
N ASN A 148 11.89 -13.44 -8.77
CA ASN A 148 12.39 -14.24 -9.88
C ASN A 148 11.29 -15.00 -10.64
N GLY A 149 10.04 -14.56 -10.51
CA GLY A 149 8.88 -15.22 -11.08
C GLY A 149 8.64 -14.88 -12.55
N VAL A 150 7.43 -15.14 -13.00
CA VAL A 150 6.93 -14.74 -14.31
C VAL A 150 6.35 -13.33 -14.17
N GLY A 151 7.08 -12.35 -14.71
CA GLY A 151 6.61 -10.98 -14.78
C GLY A 151 5.55 -10.75 -15.86
N VAL A 152 5.20 -9.49 -16.06
CA VAL A 152 4.20 -9.02 -17.02
C VAL A 152 4.90 -8.16 -18.07
N GLU A 153 4.92 -8.64 -19.31
CA GLU A 153 5.50 -7.88 -20.43
C GLU A 153 4.52 -6.87 -21.05
N ASP A 154 3.21 -7.05 -20.83
CA ASP A 154 2.19 -6.12 -21.32
C ASP A 154 2.16 -4.82 -20.47
N PRO A 155 2.54 -3.66 -21.05
CA PRO A 155 2.59 -2.40 -20.31
C PRO A 155 1.23 -1.92 -19.80
N GLU A 156 0.13 -2.24 -20.50
CA GLU A 156 -1.22 -1.81 -20.07
C GLU A 156 -1.72 -2.63 -18.88
N ILE A 157 -1.43 -3.93 -18.84
CA ILE A 157 -1.73 -4.78 -17.68
C ILE A 157 -0.94 -4.30 -16.47
N LEU A 158 0.36 -4.05 -16.65
CA LEU A 158 1.23 -3.53 -15.60
C LEU A 158 0.74 -2.17 -15.07
N ARG A 159 0.31 -1.28 -15.97
CA ARG A 159 -0.20 0.05 -15.62
C ARG A 159 -1.49 -0.02 -14.81
N ARG A 160 -2.42 -0.91 -15.16
CA ARG A 160 -3.68 -1.09 -14.44
C ARG A 160 -3.46 -1.72 -13.06
N GLY A 161 -2.61 -2.75 -12.97
CA GLY A 161 -2.31 -3.45 -11.73
C GLY A 161 -1.53 -2.62 -10.70
N LEU A 162 -0.94 -1.49 -11.12
CA LEU A 162 -0.12 -0.61 -10.28
C LEU A 162 -0.63 0.83 -10.26
N ALA A 163 -1.89 1.06 -10.64
CA ALA A 163 -2.49 2.38 -10.60
C ALA A 163 -2.48 2.94 -9.16
N GLY A 164 -2.80 2.09 -8.17
CA GLY A 164 -2.73 2.43 -6.75
C GLY A 164 -1.32 2.80 -6.30
N VAL A 165 -0.32 1.97 -6.62
CA VAL A 165 1.09 2.27 -6.32
C VAL A 165 1.52 3.63 -6.91
N LYS A 166 1.18 3.90 -8.17
CA LYS A 166 1.56 5.16 -8.83
C LYS A 166 0.91 6.39 -8.19
N GLU A 167 -0.36 6.31 -7.86
CA GLU A 167 -1.09 7.39 -7.18
C GLU A 167 -0.49 7.67 -5.80
N ARG A 168 -0.28 6.62 -4.99
CA ARG A 168 0.32 6.74 -3.66
C ARG A 168 1.73 7.31 -3.70
N SER A 169 2.54 6.88 -4.67
CA SER A 169 3.90 7.41 -4.86
C SER A 169 3.87 8.90 -5.18
N ALA A 170 2.96 9.35 -6.04
CA ALA A 170 2.79 10.75 -6.36
C ALA A 170 2.34 11.58 -5.14
N ASN A 171 1.45 11.03 -4.29
CA ASN A 171 0.95 11.71 -3.10
C ASN A 171 2.06 12.05 -2.09
N ILE A 172 3.13 11.25 -2.02
CA ILE A 172 4.28 11.50 -1.14
C ILE A 172 5.47 12.15 -1.87
N GLY A 173 5.30 12.57 -3.13
CA GLY A 173 6.37 13.15 -3.93
C GLY A 173 7.49 12.17 -4.30
N ALA A 174 7.21 10.86 -4.26
CA ALA A 174 8.16 9.81 -4.60
C ALA A 174 8.11 9.44 -6.09
N ALA A 175 9.25 9.01 -6.61
CA ALA A 175 9.35 8.43 -7.94
C ALA A 175 9.18 6.91 -7.86
N PHE A 176 8.31 6.35 -8.70
CA PHE A 176 8.12 4.90 -8.80
C PHE A 176 8.53 4.41 -10.18
N THR A 177 9.36 3.36 -10.21
CA THR A 177 9.79 2.69 -11.43
C THR A 177 9.56 1.18 -11.31
N ILE A 178 9.30 0.55 -12.43
CA ILE A 178 9.13 -0.89 -12.50
C ILE A 178 9.72 -1.43 -13.81
N SER A 179 10.45 -2.52 -13.69
CA SER A 179 10.93 -3.33 -14.80
C SER A 179 10.43 -4.75 -14.61
N SER A 180 9.70 -5.28 -15.58
CA SER A 180 9.13 -6.63 -15.53
C SER A 180 9.43 -7.37 -16.83
N SER A 181 9.73 -8.66 -16.71
CA SER A 181 10.06 -9.55 -17.83
C SER A 181 9.65 -10.98 -17.51
N THR A 182 9.82 -11.90 -18.46
CA THR A 182 9.66 -13.34 -18.21
C THR A 182 10.59 -13.93 -17.16
N GLN A 183 11.62 -13.19 -16.71
CA GLN A 183 12.59 -13.61 -15.70
C GLN A 183 12.35 -12.98 -14.31
N GLY A 184 11.30 -12.19 -14.16
CA GLY A 184 10.93 -11.59 -12.88
C GLY A 184 10.50 -10.15 -12.98
N THR A 185 10.22 -9.57 -11.82
CA THR A 185 9.84 -8.17 -11.68
C THR A 185 10.72 -7.49 -10.66
N ARG A 186 11.07 -6.23 -10.92
CA ARG A 186 11.71 -5.32 -9.98
C ARG A 186 10.93 -4.02 -9.96
N ALA A 187 10.40 -3.68 -8.80
CA ALA A 187 9.69 -2.44 -8.52
C ALA A 187 10.50 -1.63 -7.51
N GLU A 188 10.69 -0.33 -7.78
CA GLU A 188 11.52 0.56 -6.98
C GLU A 188 10.79 1.88 -6.73
N LEU A 189 10.73 2.25 -5.46
CA LEU A 189 10.20 3.52 -4.96
C LEU A 189 11.37 4.35 -4.41
N CYS A 190 11.58 5.54 -4.97
CA CYS A 190 12.59 6.49 -4.54
C CYS A 190 11.92 7.71 -3.91
N ILE A 191 12.23 7.96 -2.64
CA ILE A 191 11.63 9.02 -1.83
C ILE A 191 12.71 10.07 -1.53
N PRO A 192 12.55 11.33 -1.97
CA PRO A 192 13.52 12.39 -1.67
C PRO A 192 13.65 12.65 -0.16
N ALA A 193 14.84 13.02 0.30
CA ALA A 193 15.08 13.37 1.70
C ALA A 193 14.22 14.55 2.20
N ALA A 194 13.78 15.43 1.30
CA ALA A 194 12.85 16.52 1.62
C ALA A 194 11.49 16.04 2.16
N CYS A 195 11.14 14.77 1.96
CA CYS A 195 9.92 14.16 2.50
C CYS A 195 10.10 13.59 3.92
N LYS A 196 11.32 13.59 4.48
CA LYS A 196 11.57 13.19 5.88
C LYS A 196 11.12 14.31 6.85
N LYS A 197 10.79 13.96 8.10
CA LYS A 197 10.54 14.98 9.14
C LYS A 197 11.79 15.86 9.30
N SER A 198 11.58 17.18 9.34
CA SER A 198 12.62 18.16 9.67
C SER A 198 13.02 18.08 11.14
#